data_AF-A0A257U5H2-F1
#
_entry.id   AF-A0A257U5H2-F1
#
_cell.length_a   1.000
_cell.length_b   1.000
_cell.length_c   1.000
_cell.angle_alpha   90.00
_cell.angle_beta   90.00
_cell.angle_gamma   90.00
#
_symmetry.space_group_name_H-M   'P 1'
#
loop_
_entity.id
_entity.type
_entity.pdbx_description
1 polymer ?
#
loop_
_entity_poly.entity_id
_entity_poly.type
_entity_poly.pdbx_seq_one_letter_code
_entity_poly.pdbx_strand_id
1 'polypeptide(L)'
;MTGQMHIPAVFAALAIIAEFAGSLGLIVGLLGRVAAFGIGVEMAVAAFLGGHVANGFFMNWSGHQAGEGFEYHILVVVIALAVMIKGSGALSLDRLLSSRSR
;
A
#
# COMPACT_ATOMS: atom_id res chain seq x y z
N MET A 1 -7.49 9.20 15.12
CA MET A 1 -7.66 9.01 13.67
C MET A 1 -9.10 9.23 13.21
N THR A 2 -10.13 8.59 13.80
CA THR A 2 -11.54 8.75 13.35
C THR A 2 -12.19 10.10 13.71
N GLY A 3 -11.83 10.70 14.84
CA GLY A 3 -12.43 11.98 15.30
C GLY A 3 -11.91 13.26 14.63
N GLN A 4 -10.82 13.18 13.87
CA GLN A 4 -10.19 14.35 13.22
C GLN A 4 -10.50 14.42 11.72
N MET A 5 -10.60 13.27 11.05
CA MET A 5 -10.84 13.19 9.60
C MET A 5 -12.28 12.78 9.22
N HIS A 6 -13.19 12.58 10.20
CA HIS A 6 -14.55 12.07 9.97
C HIS A 6 -14.62 10.76 9.16
N ILE A 7 -13.54 9.99 9.14
CA ILE A 7 -13.47 8.72 8.42
C ILE A 7 -14.18 7.63 9.23
N PRO A 8 -15.12 6.88 8.65
CA PRO A 8 -15.77 5.77 9.32
C PRO A 8 -14.75 4.78 9.88
N ALA A 9 -14.96 4.31 11.12
CA ALA A 9 -14.01 3.46 11.84
C ALA A 9 -13.63 2.17 11.08
N VAL A 10 -14.54 1.67 10.24
CA VAL A 10 -14.32 0.51 9.37
C VAL A 10 -13.15 0.74 8.41
N PHE A 11 -13.05 1.92 7.78
CA PHE A 11 -11.96 2.20 6.86
C PHE A 11 -10.61 2.35 7.57
N ALA A 12 -10.60 2.92 8.77
CA ALA A 12 -9.38 2.99 9.58
C ALA A 12 -8.90 1.58 9.98
N ALA A 13 -9.81 0.69 10.38
CA ALA A 13 -9.47 -0.70 10.69
C ALA A 13 -8.94 -1.44 9.45
N LEU A 14 -9.58 -1.26 8.29
CA LEU A 14 -9.13 -1.84 7.02
C LEU A 14 -7.74 -1.34 6.62
N ALA A 15 -7.46 -0.05 6.78
CA ALA A 15 -6.14 0.53 6.50
C ALA A 15 -5.07 -0.11 7.39
N ILE A 16 -5.30 -0.20 8.70
CA ILE A 16 -4.37 -0.83 9.64
C ILE A 16 -4.09 -2.29 9.25
N ILE A 17 -5.14 -3.05 8.91
CA ILE A 17 -4.99 -4.44 8.47
C ILE A 17 -4.21 -4.50 7.16
N ALA A 18 -4.51 -3.63 6.19
CA ALA A 18 -3.82 -3.59 4.90
C ALA A 18 -2.33 -3.24 5.07
N GLU A 19 -1.99 -2.27 5.91
CA GLU A 19 -0.60 -1.90 6.17
C GLU A 19 0.16 -3.00 6.90
N PHE A 20 -0.39 -3.52 7.99
CA PHE A 20 0.29 -4.51 8.81
C PHE A 20 0.34 -5.89 8.14
N ALA A 21 -0.80 -6.44 7.77
CA ALA A 21 -0.85 -7.78 7.17
C ALA A 21 -0.36 -7.75 5.71
N GLY A 22 -0.63 -6.66 4.97
CA GLY A 22 -0.15 -6.51 3.60
C GLY A 22 1.38 -6.40 3.52
N SER A 23 2.01 -5.62 4.39
CA SER A 23 3.48 -5.53 4.40
C SER A 23 4.12 -6.88 4.74
N LEU A 24 3.61 -7.58 5.76
CA LEU A 24 4.07 -8.95 6.09
C LEU A 24 3.87 -9.90 4.92
N GLY A 25 2.69 -9.89 4.28
CA GLY A 25 2.36 -10.73 3.12
C GLY A 25 3.29 -10.47 1.94
N LEU A 26 3.66 -9.22 1.66
CA LEU A 26 4.62 -8.88 0.63
C LEU A 26 6.05 -9.32 0.97
N ILE A 27 6.48 -9.19 2.23
CA ILE A 27 7.82 -9.59 2.68
C ILE A 27 7.99 -11.10 2.53
N VAL A 28 7.05 -11.90 3.05
CA VAL A 28 7.16 -13.37 2.98
C VAL A 28 6.69 -13.93 1.63
N GLY A 29 6.05 -13.09 0.80
CA GLY A 29 5.44 -13.50 -0.47
C GLY A 29 4.29 -14.47 -0.27
N LEU A 30 3.45 -14.28 0.75
CA LEU A 30 2.24 -15.06 0.97
C LEU A 30 1.04 -14.20 0.60
N LEU A 31 0.18 -14.70 -0.30
CA LEU A 31 -0.95 -13.94 -0.86
C LEU A 31 -0.49 -12.60 -1.48
N GLY A 32 0.68 -12.58 -2.12
CA GLY A 32 1.33 -11.32 -2.52
C GLY A 32 0.50 -10.42 -3.43
N ARG A 33 -0.38 -11.00 -4.26
CA ARG A 33 -1.34 -10.23 -5.09
C ARG A 33 -2.40 -9.52 -4.25
N VAL A 34 -2.93 -10.19 -3.22
CA VAL A 34 -3.95 -9.62 -2.32
C VAL A 34 -3.32 -8.56 -1.43
N ALA A 35 -2.12 -8.84 -0.90
CA ALA A 35 -1.34 -7.90 -0.11
C ALA A 35 -1.00 -6.63 -0.91
N ALA A 36 -0.50 -6.78 -2.15
CA ALA A 36 -0.24 -5.66 -3.05
C ALA A 36 -1.50 -4.85 -3.34
N PHE A 37 -2.63 -5.51 -3.58
CA PHE A 37 -3.91 -4.82 -3.81
C PHE A 37 -4.33 -3.98 -2.60
N GLY A 38 -4.24 -4.53 -1.39
CA GLY A 38 -4.58 -3.80 -0.16
C GLY A 38 -3.75 -2.53 0.02
N ILE A 39 -2.42 -2.63 -0.13
CA ILE A 39 -1.52 -1.48 -0.04
C ILE A 39 -1.77 -0.49 -1.18
N GLY A 40 -1.99 -0.95 -2.41
CA GLY A 40 -2.25 -0.07 -3.55
C GLY A 40 -3.54 0.75 -3.38
N VAL A 41 -4.60 0.14 -2.86
CA VAL A 41 -5.87 0.84 -2.57
C VAL A 41 -5.68 1.84 -1.45
N GLU A 42 -5.01 1.46 -0.37
CA GLU A 42 -4.73 2.34 0.77
C GLU A 42 -3.93 3.58 0.32
N MET A 43 -2.85 3.39 -0.44
CA MET A 43 -2.02 4.48 -0.96
C MET A 43 -2.77 5.41 -1.92
N ALA A 44 -3.66 4.86 -2.75
CA ALA A 44 -4.51 5.68 -3.60
C ALA A 44 -5.50 6.53 -2.77
N VAL A 45 -6.16 5.91 -1.79
CA VAL A 45 -7.07 6.60 -0.88
C VAL A 45 -6.33 7.69 -0.09
N ALA A 46 -5.15 7.39 0.44
CA ALA A 46 -4.30 8.34 1.14
C ALA A 46 -3.95 9.54 0.24
N ALA A 47 -3.55 9.32 -1.02
CA ALA A 47 -3.24 10.41 -1.93
C ALA A 47 -4.40 11.39 -2.13
N PHE A 48 -5.61 10.87 -2.38
CA PHE A 48 -6.79 11.69 -2.69
C PHE A 48 -7.46 12.30 -1.46
N LEU A 49 -7.66 11.50 -0.40
CA LEU A 49 -8.40 11.92 0.81
C LEU A 49 -7.49 12.51 1.88
N GLY A 50 -6.19 12.21 1.86
CA GLY A 50 -5.18 12.78 2.77
C GLY A 50 -4.70 14.17 2.37
N GLY A 51 -5.21 14.75 1.28
CA GLY A 51 -4.85 16.09 0.83
C GLY A 51 -3.50 16.20 0.12
N HIS A 52 -2.80 15.08 -0.12
CA HIS A 52 -1.50 15.07 -0.79
C HIS A 52 -1.55 15.58 -2.23
N VAL A 53 -2.65 15.33 -2.94
CA VAL A 53 -2.85 15.88 -4.30
C VAL A 53 -2.91 17.41 -4.29
N ALA A 54 -3.42 18.03 -3.23
CA ALA A 54 -3.49 19.48 -3.11
C ALA A 54 -2.12 20.13 -2.81
N ASN A 55 -1.19 19.38 -2.24
CA ASN A 55 0.18 19.84 -1.94
C ASN A 55 1.12 19.77 -3.15
N GLY A 56 0.64 19.30 -4.31
CA GLY A 56 1.41 19.17 -5.54
C GLY A 56 2.06 17.79 -5.70
N PHE A 57 2.91 17.65 -6.72
CA PHE A 57 3.48 16.35 -7.09
C PHE A 57 4.58 15.89 -6.12
N PHE A 58 5.60 16.72 -5.90
CA PHE A 58 6.81 16.32 -5.18
C PHE A 58 6.57 16.07 -3.71
N MET A 59 7.09 14.96 -3.21
CA MET A 59 7.08 14.66 -1.78
C MET A 59 8.06 15.59 -1.04
N ASN A 60 7.75 15.94 0.21
CA ASN A 60 8.55 16.86 0.99
C ASN A 60 9.69 16.14 1.73
N TRP A 61 10.54 15.44 0.98
CA TRP A 61 11.62 14.62 1.54
C TRP A 61 12.57 15.39 2.48
N SER A 62 12.74 16.70 2.25
CA SER A 62 13.63 17.58 3.01
C SER A 62 12.92 18.39 4.10
N GLY A 63 11.59 18.27 4.24
CA GLY A 63 10.82 19.01 5.25
C GLY A 63 10.67 20.51 5.00
N HIS A 64 11.01 21.01 3.81
CA HIS A 64 10.98 22.44 3.48
C HIS A 64 9.64 22.93 2.88
N GLN A 65 8.69 22.04 2.59
CA GLN A 65 7.37 22.36 2.07
C GLN A 65 6.30 22.36 3.16
N ALA A 66 5.18 23.05 2.93
CA ALA A 66 4.07 23.16 3.88
C ALA A 66 3.25 21.87 4.03
N GLY A 67 3.41 20.92 3.11
CA GLY A 67 2.73 19.63 3.13
C GLY A 67 3.45 18.62 2.23
N GLU A 68 3.03 17.36 2.33
CA GLU A 68 3.57 16.25 1.56
C GLU A 68 2.83 16.12 0.22
N GLY A 69 3.56 16.12 -0.90
CA GLY A 69 2.98 15.80 -2.22
C GLY A 69 2.61 14.32 -2.39
N PHE A 70 2.14 13.93 -3.58
CA PHE A 70 1.65 12.57 -3.83
C PHE A 70 2.62 11.65 -4.60
N GLU A 71 3.86 12.08 -4.87
CA GLU A 71 4.91 11.32 -5.59
C GLU A 71 5.12 9.92 -5.00
N TYR A 72 5.26 9.81 -3.67
CA TYR A 72 5.44 8.51 -3.02
C TYR A 72 4.23 7.59 -3.23
N HIS A 73 3.02 8.15 -3.17
CA HIS A 73 1.79 7.38 -3.31
C HIS A 73 1.66 6.77 -4.70
N ILE A 74 1.89 7.56 -5.75
CA ILE A 74 1.84 7.04 -7.13
C ILE A 74 2.94 6.00 -7.38
N LEU A 75 4.13 6.19 -6.81
CA LEU A 75 5.21 5.21 -6.87
C LEU A 75 4.78 3.87 -6.27
N VAL A 76 4.22 3.87 -5.06
CA VAL A 76 3.76 2.65 -4.38
C VAL A 76 2.61 1.99 -5.14
N VAL A 77 1.66 2.76 -5.68
CA VAL A 77 0.57 2.22 -6.51
C VAL A 77 1.12 1.50 -7.74
N VAL A 78 2.11 2.08 -8.44
CA VAL A 78 2.73 1.44 -9.62
C VAL A 78 3.46 0.16 -9.23
N ILE A 79 4.19 0.16 -8.12
CA ILE A 79 4.86 -1.05 -7.60
C ILE A 79 3.84 -2.13 -7.24
N ALA A 80 2.77 -1.76 -6.54
CA ALA A 80 1.69 -2.67 -6.18
C ALA A 80 1.06 -3.30 -7.43
N LEU A 81 0.78 -2.51 -8.47
CA LEU A 81 0.27 -3.02 -9.75
C LEU A 81 1.24 -4.00 -10.41
N ALA A 82 2.55 -3.71 -10.40
CA ALA A 82 3.56 -4.63 -10.94
C ALA A 82 3.57 -5.97 -10.19
N VAL A 83 3.44 -5.94 -8.85
CA VAL A 83 3.33 -7.17 -8.03
C VAL A 83 2.01 -7.89 -8.28
N MET A 84 0.90 -7.18 -8.46
CA MET A 84 -0.39 -7.81 -8.79
C MET A 84 -0.35 -8.55 -10.13
N ILE A 85 0.34 -8.00 -11.14
CA ILE A 85 0.47 -8.62 -12.46
C ILE A 85 1.45 -9.81 -12.41
N LYS A 86 2.65 -9.58 -11.88
CA LYS A 86 3.74 -10.57 -11.88
C LYS A 86 3.55 -11.67 -10.84
N GLY A 87 2.86 -11.37 -9.74
CA GLY A 87 2.74 -12.23 -8.57
C GLY A 87 3.98 -12.19 -7.67
N SER A 88 3.93 -12.99 -6.61
CA SER A 88 4.96 -13.09 -5.58
C SER A 88 6.31 -13.60 -6.14
N GLY A 89 7.42 -13.14 -5.58
CA GLY A 89 8.78 -13.39 -6.09
C GLY A 89 9.24 -14.86 -6.01
N ALA A 90 10.45 -15.14 -6.51
CA ALA A 90 10.99 -16.50 -6.60
C ALA A 90 11.18 -17.21 -5.24
N LEU A 91 11.40 -16.44 -4.17
CA LEU A 91 11.57 -16.92 -2.78
C LEU A 91 10.26 -16.86 -1.96
N SER A 92 9.13 -16.67 -2.63
CA SER A 92 7.84 -16.52 -1.96
C SER A 92 7.36 -17.82 -1.30
N LEU A 93 6.68 -17.68 -0.15
CA LEU A 93 5.94 -18.78 0.46
C LEU A 93 4.86 -19.32 -0.48
N ASP A 94 4.23 -18.46 -1.30
CA ASP A 94 3.29 -18.89 -2.35
C ASP A 94 3.91 -19.97 -3.26
N ARG A 95 5.16 -19.78 -3.68
CA ARG A 95 5.87 -20.74 -4.53
C ARG A 95 6.27 -22.00 -3.79
N LEU A 96 6.74 -21.89 -2.54
CA LEU A 96 7.12 -23.04 -1.72
C LEU A 96 5.91 -23.95 -1.41
N LEU A 97 4.76 -23.35 -1.12
CA LEU A 97 3.51 -24.09 -0.90
C LEU A 97 2.99 -24.72 -2.21
N SER A 98 3.05 -23.98 -3.32
CA SER A 98 2.64 -24.52 -4.63
C SER A 98 3.57 -25.62 -5.14
N SER A 99 4.88 -25.59 -4.83
CA SER A 99 5.82 -26.64 -5.25
C SER A 99 5.73 -27.90 -4.41
N ARG A 100 5.32 -27.79 -3.14
CA ARG A 100 5.16 -28.94 -2.24
C ARG A 100 3.87 -29.73 -2.48
N SER A 101 2.92 -29.15 -3.21
CA SER A 101 1.64 -29.77 -3.59
C SER A 101 1.69 -30.48 -4.96
N ARG A 102 2.85 -30.55 -5.61
CA ARG A 102 3.12 -31.40 -6.78
C ARG A 102 4.09 -32.50 -6.40
#